data_AF-A0A2M9YM01-F1
#
_entry.id   AF-A0A2M9YM01-F1
#
_cell.length_a   1.000
_cell.length_b   1.000
_cell.length_c   1.000
_cell.angle_alpha   90.00
_cell.angle_beta   90.00
_cell.angle_gamma   90.00
#
_symmetry.space_group_name_H-M   'P 1'
#
loop_
_entity.id
_entity.type
_entity.pdbx_description
1 polymer ?
#
loop_
_entity_poly.entity_id
_entity_poly.type
_entity_poly.pdbx_seq_one_letter_code
_entity_poly.pdbx_strand_id
1 'polypeptide(L)'
;MNRIQFLFLAIGVEIFLAHLTYFQFEEITVESFRVFVRYSGRFSFFTFLVLMISEYKPGLFGKILSNRPYSAFVIVHGIHLSFVFTYLYLSGKSPTIGRLLPGILAYLLIFVSPWFETSFLIKSRAALWPRRIYILYVWIVFVMTFLPKILKTSDESRAGVLDLYFLISLAVGTFVFWVFQEWKSRKQISV
;
A
#
# COMPACT_ATOMS: atom_id res chain seq x y z
N MET A 1 0.38 -8.07 -17.61
CA MET A 1 1.32 -6.95 -17.86
C MET A 1 2.71 -7.32 -17.34
N ASN A 2 3.78 -6.96 -18.03
CA ASN A 2 5.16 -7.21 -17.54
C ASN A 2 5.61 -6.12 -16.54
N ARG A 3 6.76 -6.32 -15.87
CA ARG A 3 7.25 -5.40 -14.83
C ARG A 3 7.57 -4.00 -15.35
N ILE A 4 8.11 -3.89 -16.55
CA ILE A 4 8.47 -2.61 -17.17
C ILE A 4 7.21 -1.82 -17.52
N GLN A 5 6.23 -2.48 -18.12
CA GLN A 5 4.93 -1.88 -18.41
C GLN A 5 4.24 -1.40 -17.13
N PHE A 6 4.27 -2.18 -16.05
CA PHE A 6 3.72 -1.75 -14.76
C PHE A 6 4.49 -0.57 -14.16
N LEU A 7 5.83 -0.55 -14.27
CA LEU A 7 6.64 0.58 -13.82
C LEU A 7 6.22 1.88 -14.52
N PHE A 8 6.08 1.86 -15.85
CA PHE A 8 5.61 3.03 -16.59
C PHE A 8 4.18 3.43 -16.20
N LEU A 9 3.29 2.46 -15.98
CA LEU A 9 1.94 2.75 -15.47
C LEU A 9 2.01 3.42 -14.09
N ALA A 10 2.81 2.89 -13.16
CA ALA A 10 2.98 3.45 -11.83
C ALA A 10 3.53 4.88 -11.88
N ILE A 11 4.56 5.13 -12.69
CA ILE A 11 5.12 6.47 -12.92
C ILE A 11 4.04 7.40 -13.52
N GLY A 12 3.29 6.93 -14.52
CA GLY A 12 2.21 7.69 -15.14
C GLY A 12 1.11 8.09 -14.15
N VAL A 13 0.72 7.18 -13.26
CA VAL A 13 -0.24 7.47 -12.18
C VAL A 13 0.33 8.52 -11.22
N GLU A 14 1.59 8.40 -10.81
CA GLU A 14 2.21 9.38 -9.90
C GLU A 14 2.37 10.76 -10.54
N ILE A 15 2.72 10.85 -11.83
CA ILE A 15 2.74 12.12 -12.58
C ILE A 15 1.33 12.71 -12.63
N PHE A 16 0.31 11.90 -12.92
CA PHE A 16 -1.07 12.35 -12.93
C PHE A 16 -1.51 12.90 -11.56
N LEU A 17 -1.17 12.20 -10.47
CA LEU A 17 -1.45 12.67 -9.10
C LEU A 17 -0.72 13.97 -8.79
N ALA A 18 0.54 14.12 -9.19
CA ALA A 18 1.30 15.36 -9.03
C ALA A 18 0.64 16.51 -9.79
N HIS A 19 0.16 16.25 -11.01
CA HIS A 19 -0.53 17.23 -11.83
C HIS A 19 -1.87 17.66 -11.23
N LEU A 20 -2.65 16.71 -10.69
CA LEU A 20 -3.88 17.02 -9.96
C LEU A 20 -3.62 17.90 -8.73
N THR A 21 -2.54 17.63 -7.98
CA THR A 21 -2.18 18.48 -6.85
C THR A 21 -1.71 19.86 -7.27
N TYR A 22 -1.02 19.98 -8.40
CA TYR A 22 -0.66 21.28 -8.94
C TYR A 22 -1.92 22.07 -9.32
N PHE A 23 -2.89 21.46 -10.02
CA PHE A 23 -4.16 22.13 -10.34
C PHE A 23 -4.96 22.54 -9.11
N GLN A 24 -4.89 21.79 -8.01
CA GLN A 24 -5.60 22.11 -6.78
C GLN A 24 -5.01 23.33 -6.04
N PHE A 25 -3.69 23.53 -6.12
CA PHE A 25 -2.98 24.56 -5.36
C PHE A 25 -2.46 25.71 -6.21
N GLU A 26 -2.46 25.57 -7.55
CA GLU A 26 -1.90 26.48 -8.56
C GLU A 26 -0.40 26.82 -8.39
N GLU A 27 0.24 26.29 -7.35
CA GLU A 27 1.62 26.55 -6.96
C GLU A 27 2.34 25.30 -6.46
N ILE A 28 3.66 25.25 -6.71
CA ILE A 28 4.54 24.20 -6.19
C ILE A 28 5.13 24.68 -4.86
N THR A 29 4.56 24.21 -3.75
CA THR A 29 4.96 24.54 -2.39
C THR A 29 5.21 23.27 -1.58
N VAL A 30 5.84 23.41 -0.40
CA VAL A 30 6.00 22.28 0.53
C VAL A 30 4.64 21.71 0.95
N GLU A 31 3.60 22.53 1.00
CA GLU A 31 2.24 22.11 1.34
C GLU A 31 1.58 21.33 0.20
N SER A 32 1.67 21.79 -1.05
CA SER A 32 1.14 21.03 -2.19
C SER A 32 1.89 19.70 -2.35
N PHE A 33 3.21 19.69 -2.12
CA PHE A 33 3.99 18.45 -2.09
C PHE A 33 3.58 17.51 -0.94
N ARG A 34 3.24 18.04 0.24
CA ARG A 34 2.70 17.25 1.37
C ARG A 34 1.41 16.53 0.98
N VAL A 35 0.52 17.20 0.24
CA VAL A 35 -0.73 16.62 -0.25
C VAL A 35 -0.46 15.56 -1.32
N PHE A 36 0.45 15.84 -2.26
CA PHE A 36 0.90 14.87 -3.26
C PHE A 36 1.41 13.57 -2.63
N VAL A 37 2.32 13.68 -1.66
CA VAL A 37 2.86 12.52 -0.92
C VAL A 37 1.75 11.71 -0.25
N ARG A 38 0.68 12.36 0.24
CA ARG A 38 -0.49 11.65 0.80
C ARG A 38 -1.25 10.88 -0.28
N TYR A 39 -1.46 11.45 -1.46
CA TYR A 39 -2.12 10.75 -2.57
C TYR A 39 -1.28 9.59 -3.10
N SER A 40 0.03 9.76 -3.27
CA SER A 40 0.96 8.68 -3.58
C SER A 40 0.89 7.55 -2.53
N GLY A 41 0.83 7.90 -1.24
CA GLY A 41 0.68 6.91 -0.17
C GLY A 41 -0.64 6.13 -0.25
N ARG A 42 -1.74 6.79 -0.62
CA ARG A 42 -3.04 6.15 -0.88
C ARG A 42 -2.98 5.22 -2.09
N PHE A 43 -2.36 5.66 -3.19
CA PHE A 43 -2.13 4.81 -4.36
C PHE A 43 -1.36 3.54 -3.99
N SER A 44 -0.29 3.70 -3.22
CA SER A 44 0.48 2.56 -2.72
C SER A 44 -0.34 1.62 -1.84
N PHE A 45 -1.18 2.17 -0.94
CA PHE A 45 -2.13 1.38 -0.17
C PHE A 45 -3.11 0.60 -1.06
N PHE A 46 -3.68 1.22 -2.10
CA PHE A 46 -4.56 0.52 -3.04
C PHE A 46 -3.83 -0.63 -3.75
N THR A 47 -2.57 -0.45 -4.14
CA THR A 47 -1.80 -1.55 -4.75
C THR A 47 -1.57 -2.72 -3.79
N PHE A 48 -1.41 -2.46 -2.49
CA PHE A 48 -1.36 -3.51 -1.47
C PHE A 48 -2.69 -4.27 -1.34
N LEU A 49 -3.82 -3.56 -1.34
CA LEU A 49 -5.13 -4.22 -1.30
C LEU A 49 -5.37 -5.10 -2.53
N VAL A 50 -4.98 -4.62 -3.71
CA VAL A 50 -5.05 -5.43 -4.94
C VAL A 50 -4.13 -6.64 -4.85
N LEU A 51 -2.93 -6.51 -4.28
CA LEU A 51 -2.03 -7.65 -4.01
C LEU A 51 -2.72 -8.69 -3.13
N MET A 52 -3.36 -8.31 -2.02
CA MET A 52 -4.07 -9.24 -1.13
C MET A 52 -5.14 -10.04 -1.88
N ILE A 53 -5.88 -9.40 -2.79
CA ILE A 53 -6.91 -10.08 -3.59
C ILE A 53 -6.25 -11.00 -4.64
N SER A 54 -5.14 -10.56 -5.22
CA SER A 54 -4.41 -11.28 -6.28
C SER A 54 -3.84 -12.62 -5.80
N GLU A 55 -3.55 -12.78 -4.51
CA GLU A 55 -3.13 -14.08 -3.92
C GLU A 55 -4.16 -15.22 -4.09
N TYR A 56 -5.42 -14.87 -4.32
CA TYR A 56 -6.52 -15.82 -4.46
C TYR A 56 -7.23 -15.72 -5.81
N LYS A 57 -7.06 -14.60 -6.51
CA LYS A 57 -7.65 -14.32 -7.83
C LYS A 57 -6.59 -13.76 -8.79
N PRO A 58 -5.51 -14.52 -9.09
CA PRO A 58 -4.39 -14.02 -9.89
C PRO A 58 -4.81 -13.55 -11.29
N GLY A 59 -5.82 -14.20 -11.89
CA GLY A 59 -6.35 -13.83 -13.21
C GLY A 59 -7.16 -12.53 -13.24
N LEU A 60 -7.71 -12.08 -12.10
CA LEU A 60 -8.58 -10.90 -12.05
C LEU A 60 -7.77 -9.60 -12.20
N PHE A 61 -6.60 -9.55 -11.58
CA PHE A 61 -5.76 -8.35 -11.51
C PHE A 61 -4.39 -8.49 -12.19
N GLY A 62 -4.05 -9.64 -12.78
CA GLY A 62 -2.78 -9.81 -13.52
C GLY A 62 -2.62 -8.86 -14.72
N LYS A 63 -3.74 -8.36 -15.26
CA LYS A 63 -3.75 -7.29 -16.27
C LYS A 63 -3.45 -5.90 -15.68
N ILE A 64 -3.83 -5.64 -14.43
CA ILE A 64 -3.76 -4.33 -13.76
C ILE A 64 -2.45 -4.18 -12.97
N LEU A 65 -2.08 -5.15 -12.12
CA LEU A 65 -0.91 -5.02 -11.24
C LEU A 65 0.37 -5.66 -11.82
N SER A 66 0.25 -6.64 -12.73
CA SER A 66 1.29 -7.60 -13.18
C SER A 66 0.98 -9.02 -12.70
N ASN A 67 1.55 -10.02 -13.40
CA ASN A 67 1.57 -11.41 -12.92
C ASN A 67 2.50 -11.60 -11.71
N ARG A 68 3.20 -10.54 -11.31
CA ARG A 68 4.09 -10.48 -10.14
C ARG A 68 3.63 -9.37 -9.19
N PRO A 69 2.55 -9.59 -8.41
CA PRO A 69 1.93 -8.55 -7.60
C PRO A 69 2.82 -8.04 -6.45
N TYR A 70 3.72 -8.85 -5.89
CA TYR A 70 4.64 -8.39 -4.84
C TYR A 70 5.72 -7.49 -5.44
N SER A 71 6.30 -7.89 -6.58
CA SER A 71 7.22 -7.04 -7.33
C SER A 71 6.57 -5.69 -7.71
N ALA A 72 5.31 -5.73 -8.14
CA ALA A 72 4.55 -4.53 -8.49
C ALA A 72 4.34 -3.61 -7.27
N PHE A 73 3.94 -4.18 -6.13
CA PHE A 73 3.77 -3.43 -4.91
C PHE A 73 5.08 -2.77 -4.45
N VAL A 74 6.22 -3.47 -4.52
CA VAL A 74 7.54 -2.89 -4.20
C VAL A 74 7.87 -1.69 -5.07
N ILE A 75 7.57 -1.74 -6.37
CA ILE A 75 7.81 -0.60 -7.27
C ILE A 75 7.03 0.63 -6.79
N VAL A 76 5.72 0.49 -6.54
CA VAL A 76 4.89 1.63 -6.11
C VAL A 76 5.30 2.12 -4.74
N HIS A 77 5.57 1.22 -3.79
CA HIS A 77 5.98 1.60 -2.44
C HIS A 77 7.38 2.24 -2.41
N GLY A 78 8.28 1.82 -3.31
CA GLY A 78 9.59 2.43 -3.47
C GLY A 78 9.53 3.85 -4.05
N ILE A 79 8.68 4.06 -5.07
CA ILE A 79 8.40 5.41 -5.59
C ILE A 79 7.81 6.29 -4.48
N HIS A 80 6.79 5.79 -3.77
CA HIS A 80 6.20 6.53 -2.65
C HIS A 80 7.23 6.90 -1.57
N LEU A 81 8.10 5.95 -1.17
CA LEU A 81 9.15 6.19 -0.19
C LEU A 81 10.12 7.29 -0.65
N SER A 82 10.46 7.34 -1.95
CA SER A 82 11.29 8.42 -2.47
C SER A 82 10.65 9.80 -2.25
N PHE A 83 9.33 9.92 -2.45
CA PHE A 83 8.61 11.17 -2.20
C PHE A 83 8.52 11.51 -0.71
N VAL A 84 8.38 10.51 0.16
CA VAL A 84 8.44 10.72 1.61
C VAL A 84 9.78 11.31 2.02
N PHE A 85 10.90 10.77 1.53
CA PHE A 85 12.23 11.31 1.81
C PHE A 85 12.40 12.72 1.25
N THR A 86 11.97 12.97 0.01
CA THR A 86 11.99 14.32 -0.57
C THR A 86 11.19 15.31 0.28
N TYR A 87 10.01 14.91 0.78
CA TYR A 87 9.20 15.80 1.61
C TYR A 87 9.85 16.10 2.95
N LEU A 88 10.46 15.09 3.60
CA LEU A 88 11.18 15.30 4.87
C LEU A 88 12.36 16.25 4.68
N TYR A 89 13.11 16.09 3.58
CA TYR A 89 14.19 16.98 3.20
C TYR A 89 13.70 18.42 2.97
N LEU A 90 12.70 18.61 2.11
CA LEU A 90 12.16 19.93 1.77
C LEU A 90 11.46 20.63 2.94
N SER A 91 10.83 19.89 3.83
CA SER A 91 10.09 20.46 4.97
C SER A 91 10.95 20.70 6.21
N GLY A 92 12.21 20.24 6.22
CA GLY A 92 13.09 20.29 7.39
C GLY A 92 12.57 19.49 8.59
N LYS A 93 11.59 18.61 8.40
CA LYS A 93 10.97 17.84 9.50
C LYS A 93 11.73 16.56 9.76
N SER A 94 12.05 16.33 11.02
CA SER A 94 12.54 15.02 11.48
C SER A 94 11.37 14.09 11.78
N PRO A 95 11.38 12.86 11.26
CA PRO A 95 10.34 11.89 11.57
C PRO A 95 10.43 11.45 13.04
N THR A 96 9.28 11.28 13.70
CA THR A 96 9.24 10.84 15.10
C THR A 96 9.60 9.36 15.21
N ILE A 97 10.63 9.03 16.02
CA ILE A 97 11.21 7.68 16.16
C ILE A 97 10.13 6.61 16.43
N GLY A 98 9.14 6.91 17.28
CA GLY A 98 8.06 5.98 17.61
C GLY A 98 7.16 5.60 16.43
N ARG A 99 7.02 6.46 15.41
CA ARG A 99 6.32 6.14 14.16
C ARG A 99 7.26 5.52 13.11
N LEU A 100 8.56 5.78 13.25
CA LEU A 100 9.59 5.33 12.33
C LEU A 100 9.81 3.82 12.42
N LEU A 101 9.87 3.26 13.64
CA LEU A 101 10.18 1.84 13.86
C LEU A 101 9.25 0.86 13.13
N PRO A 102 7.91 0.91 13.30
CA PRO A 102 7.02 0.01 12.58
C PRO A 102 7.03 0.28 11.06
N GLY A 103 7.24 1.54 10.65
CA GLY A 103 7.38 1.90 9.24
C GLY A 103 8.62 1.30 8.59
N ILE A 104 9.78 1.39 9.24
CA ILE A 104 11.05 0.83 8.73
C ILE A 104 10.93 -0.68 8.57
N LEU A 105 10.39 -1.38 9.56
CA LEU A 105 10.22 -2.83 9.45
C LEU A 105 9.23 -3.19 8.34
N ALA A 106 8.17 -2.40 8.13
CA ALA A 106 7.28 -2.59 6.98
C ALA A 106 8.03 -2.41 5.66
N TYR A 107 8.83 -1.36 5.51
CA TYR A 107 9.63 -1.16 4.31
C TYR A 107 10.58 -2.33 4.05
N LEU A 108 11.31 -2.80 5.07
CA LEU A 108 12.19 -3.97 4.94
C LEU A 108 11.41 -5.19 4.43
N LEU A 109 10.27 -5.50 5.02
CA LEU A 109 9.42 -6.61 4.60
C LEU A 109 8.92 -6.44 3.18
N ILE A 110 8.49 -5.23 2.81
CA ILE A 110 8.02 -4.90 1.46
C ILE A 110 9.13 -5.13 0.46
N PHE A 111 10.29 -4.51 0.64
CA PHE A 111 11.40 -4.64 -0.30
C PHE A 111 11.89 -6.08 -0.42
N VAL A 112 11.90 -6.86 0.67
CA VAL A 112 12.31 -8.28 0.65
C VAL A 112 11.26 -9.21 0.00
N SER A 113 9.99 -8.81 -0.08
CA SER A 113 8.91 -9.67 -0.58
C SER A 113 9.07 -10.24 -2.00
N PRO A 114 9.69 -9.57 -2.99
CA PRO A 114 9.85 -10.12 -4.35
C PRO A 114 10.73 -11.37 -4.39
N TRP A 115 11.67 -11.52 -3.45
CA TRP A 115 12.52 -12.73 -3.35
C TRP A 115 11.74 -13.95 -2.88
N PHE A 116 10.62 -13.75 -2.19
CA PHE A 116 9.74 -14.81 -1.71
C PHE A 116 8.45 -14.96 -2.54
N GLU A 117 8.27 -14.12 -3.56
CA GLU A 117 7.05 -14.00 -4.33
C GLU A 117 6.54 -15.34 -4.89
N THR A 118 7.42 -16.11 -5.55
CA THR A 118 7.03 -17.43 -6.09
C THR A 118 6.51 -18.34 -4.99
N SER A 119 7.23 -18.44 -3.87
CA SER A 119 6.87 -19.28 -2.72
C SER A 119 5.57 -18.84 -2.04
N PHE A 120 5.34 -17.52 -1.96
CA PHE A 120 4.11 -16.95 -1.42
C PHE A 120 2.90 -17.25 -2.31
N LEU A 121 3.04 -17.11 -3.62
CA LEU A 121 1.97 -17.33 -4.60
C LEU A 121 1.59 -18.81 -4.75
N ILE A 122 2.57 -19.72 -4.80
CA ILE A 122 2.30 -21.18 -4.83
C ILE A 122 1.88 -21.73 -3.47
N LYS A 123 1.93 -20.90 -2.43
CA LYS A 123 1.55 -21.23 -1.05
C LYS A 123 2.31 -22.44 -0.50
N SER A 124 3.62 -22.49 -0.77
CA SER A 124 4.46 -23.60 -0.28
C SER A 124 4.38 -23.70 1.25
N ARG A 125 4.41 -24.93 1.79
CA ARG A 125 4.23 -25.16 3.24
C ARG A 125 5.19 -24.34 4.10
N ALA A 126 6.45 -24.23 3.66
CA ALA A 126 7.49 -23.45 4.34
C ALA A 126 7.22 -21.93 4.32
N ALA A 127 6.50 -21.43 3.31
CA ALA A 127 6.26 -20.00 3.13
C ALA A 127 4.88 -19.54 3.65
N LEU A 128 4.01 -20.45 4.11
CA LEU A 128 2.68 -20.12 4.64
C LEU A 128 2.72 -19.11 5.79
N TRP A 129 3.53 -19.40 6.81
CA TRP A 129 3.63 -18.52 7.99
C TRP A 129 4.32 -17.19 7.67
N PRO A 130 5.48 -17.16 6.99
CA PRO A 130 6.10 -15.91 6.54
C PRO A 130 5.15 -15.04 5.72
N ARG A 131 4.38 -15.62 4.79
CA ARG A 131 3.39 -14.89 3.99
C ARG A 131 2.31 -14.26 4.87
N ARG A 132 1.73 -15.01 5.80
CA ARG A 132 0.68 -14.50 6.70
C ARG A 132 1.21 -13.36 7.57
N ILE A 133 2.40 -13.53 8.14
CA ILE A 133 3.05 -12.50 8.94
C ILE A 133 3.26 -11.24 8.09
N TYR A 134 3.78 -11.38 6.87
CA TYR A 134 3.94 -10.28 5.94
C TYR A 134 2.62 -9.53 5.69
N ILE A 135 1.56 -10.23 5.26
CA ILE A 135 0.29 -9.62 4.92
C ILE A 135 -0.33 -8.91 6.14
N LEU A 136 -0.36 -9.58 7.29
CA LEU A 136 -0.93 -9.03 8.51
C LEU A 136 -0.15 -7.82 8.99
N TYR A 137 1.18 -7.89 8.99
CA TYR A 137 2.03 -6.81 9.46
C TYR A 137 1.85 -5.55 8.60
N VAL A 138 1.98 -5.69 7.28
CA VAL A 138 1.83 -4.57 6.35
C VAL A 138 0.43 -3.98 6.41
N TRP A 139 -0.61 -4.82 6.51
CA TRP A 139 -1.99 -4.36 6.67
C TRP A 139 -2.18 -3.55 7.96
N ILE A 140 -1.66 -4.02 9.10
CA ILE A 140 -1.74 -3.30 10.38
C ILE A 140 -1.06 -1.94 10.25
N VAL A 141 0.13 -1.87 9.65
CA VAL A 141 0.87 -0.60 9.49
C VAL A 141 0.09 0.41 8.65
N PHE A 142 -0.56 -0.03 7.56
CA PHE A 142 -1.44 0.84 6.78
C PHE A 142 -2.64 1.33 7.60
N VAL A 143 -3.35 0.44 8.29
CA VAL A 143 -4.51 0.82 9.10
C VAL A 143 -4.11 1.79 10.20
N MET A 144 -3.01 1.54 10.89
CA MET A 144 -2.47 2.44 11.93
C MET A 144 -1.98 3.79 11.38
N THR A 145 -1.78 3.91 10.07
CA THR A 145 -1.45 5.18 9.41
C THR A 145 -2.70 6.04 9.18
N PHE A 146 -3.88 5.41 9.01
CA PHE A 146 -5.16 6.10 8.80
C PHE A 146 -5.93 6.32 10.10
N LEU A 147 -5.93 5.35 11.01
CA LEU A 147 -6.76 5.35 12.21
C LEU A 147 -6.55 6.57 13.13
N PRO A 148 -5.31 7.00 13.46
CA PRO A 148 -5.11 8.17 14.31
C PRO A 148 -5.59 9.47 13.66
N LYS A 149 -5.70 9.51 12.33
CA LYS A 149 -6.19 10.71 11.63
C LYS A 149 -7.70 10.82 11.82
N ILE A 150 -8.44 9.73 11.70
CA ILE A 150 -9.89 9.72 11.99
C ILE A 150 -10.15 10.13 13.44
N LEU A 151 -9.42 9.52 14.39
CA LEU A 151 -9.61 9.78 15.82
C LEU A 151 -9.29 11.22 16.25
N LYS A 152 -8.48 11.95 15.47
CA LYS A 152 -8.06 13.33 15.78
C LYS A 152 -8.78 14.39 14.94
N THR A 153 -9.63 13.98 14.01
CA THR A 153 -10.30 14.94 13.14
C THR A 153 -11.56 15.46 13.84
N SER A 154 -11.67 16.79 13.96
CA SER A 154 -12.88 17.45 14.46
C SER A 154 -14.01 17.43 13.42
N ASP A 155 -15.26 17.60 13.87
CA ASP A 155 -16.47 17.51 13.06
C ASP A 155 -16.53 18.48 11.85
N GLU A 156 -15.68 19.51 11.83
CA GLU A 156 -15.70 20.58 10.81
C GLU A 156 -15.08 20.18 9.45
N SER A 157 -14.33 19.07 9.35
CA SER A 157 -13.68 18.65 8.08
C SER A 157 -14.30 17.39 7.44
N ARG A 158 -15.63 17.38 7.32
CA ARG A 158 -16.44 16.23 6.84
C ARG A 158 -15.92 15.57 5.55
N ALA A 159 -15.45 16.33 4.57
CA ALA A 159 -14.97 15.76 3.29
C ALA A 159 -13.68 14.93 3.44
N GLY A 160 -12.71 15.41 4.22
CA GLY A 160 -11.46 14.68 4.46
C GLY A 160 -11.63 13.43 5.32
N VAL A 161 -12.68 13.41 6.13
CA VAL A 161 -13.06 12.28 7.00
C VAL A 161 -13.73 11.16 6.21
N LEU A 162 -14.62 11.48 5.26
CA LEU A 162 -15.29 10.49 4.41
C LEU A 162 -14.30 9.68 3.57
N ASP A 163 -13.28 10.32 2.99
CA ASP A 163 -12.18 9.65 2.31
C ASP A 163 -11.50 8.61 3.20
N LEU A 164 -11.21 8.97 4.46
CA LEU A 164 -10.54 8.09 5.40
C LEU A 164 -11.44 6.92 5.80
N TYR A 165 -12.73 7.15 6.02
CA TYR A 165 -13.69 6.07 6.27
C TYR A 165 -13.76 5.11 5.09
N PHE A 166 -13.85 5.62 3.86
CA PHE A 166 -13.85 4.79 2.67
C PHE A 166 -12.60 3.91 2.57
N LEU A 167 -11.41 4.49 2.80
CA LEU A 167 -10.14 3.75 2.79
C LEU A 167 -10.10 2.67 3.87
N ILE A 168 -10.54 2.95 5.09
CA ILE A 168 -10.60 1.96 6.17
C ILE A 168 -11.62 0.87 5.87
N SER A 169 -12.82 1.23 5.39
CA SER A 169 -13.83 0.26 4.98
C SER A 169 -13.30 -0.69 3.91
N LEU A 170 -12.54 -0.16 2.92
CA LEU A 170 -11.89 -0.98 1.91
C LEU A 170 -10.79 -1.87 2.51
N ALA A 171 -10.00 -1.35 3.46
CA ALA A 171 -8.99 -2.12 4.19
C ALA A 171 -9.61 -3.32 4.92
N VAL A 172 -10.69 -3.07 5.66
CA VAL A 172 -11.42 -4.07 6.45
C VAL A 172 -12.11 -5.08 5.54
N GLY A 173 -12.79 -4.63 4.48
CA GLY A 173 -13.44 -5.51 3.52
C GLY A 173 -12.46 -6.45 2.83
N THR A 174 -11.31 -5.93 2.39
CA THR A 174 -10.24 -6.74 1.78
C THR A 174 -9.65 -7.73 2.78
N PHE A 175 -9.49 -7.33 4.04
CA PHE A 175 -9.01 -8.21 5.10
C PHE A 175 -9.97 -9.35 5.39
N VAL A 176 -11.28 -9.06 5.54
CA VAL A 176 -12.31 -10.09 5.75
C VAL A 176 -12.34 -11.07 4.59
N PHE A 177 -12.27 -10.58 3.34
CA PHE A 177 -12.15 -11.42 2.15
C PHE A 177 -10.92 -12.32 2.23
N TRP A 178 -9.75 -11.75 2.55
CA TRP A 178 -8.50 -12.50 2.64
C TRP A 178 -8.56 -13.59 3.72
N VAL A 179 -9.09 -13.29 4.92
CA VAL A 179 -9.26 -14.26 6.02
C VAL A 179 -10.19 -15.40 5.60
N PHE A 180 -11.32 -15.07 4.98
CA PHE A 180 -12.27 -16.08 4.50
C PHE A 180 -11.63 -17.03 3.49
N GLN A 181 -10.86 -16.49 2.54
CA GLN A 181 -10.17 -17.27 1.53
C GLN A 181 -9.04 -18.11 2.10
N GLU A 182 -8.29 -17.57 3.07
CA GLU A 182 -7.27 -18.31 3.81
C GLU A 182 -7.90 -19.49 4.55
N TRP A 183 -9.05 -19.30 5.20
CA TRP A 183 -9.76 -20.38 5.88
C TRP A 183 -10.26 -21.45 4.91
N LYS A 184 -10.83 -21.05 3.77
CA LYS A 184 -11.28 -21.98 2.72
C LYS A 184 -10.12 -22.83 2.18
N SER A 185 -8.94 -22.21 1.97
CA SER A 185 -7.77 -22.90 1.44
C SER A 185 -7.18 -23.94 2.41
N ARG A 186 -7.33 -23.76 3.74
CA ARG A 186 -6.89 -24.76 4.73
C ARG A 186 -7.62 -26.09 4.59
N LYS A 187 -8.91 -26.06 4.26
CA LYS A 187 -9.74 -27.27 4.11
C LYS A 187 -9.33 -28.14 2.92
N GLN A 188 -8.62 -27.57 1.94
CA GLN A 188 -8.16 -28.28 0.75
C GLN A 188 -6.76 -28.91 0.91
N ILE A 189 -5.99 -28.50 1.93
CA ILE A 189 -4.64 -29.01 2.20
C ILE A 189 -4.67 -30.14 3.24
N SER A 190 -5.78 -30.29 3.96
CA SER A 190 -6.00 -31.34 4.98
C SER A 190 -6.71 -32.59 4.44
N VAL A 191 -6.75 -32.76 3.11
CA VAL A 191 -7.19 -33.96 2.39
C VAL A 191 -5.98 -34.52 1.67
#